data_AF-A0A0A3XHC8-F1
#
_entry.id   AF-A0A0A3XHC8-F1
#
_cell.length_a   1.000
_cell.length_b   1.000
_cell.length_c   1.000
_cell.angle_alpha   90.00
_cell.angle_beta   90.00
_cell.angle_gamma   90.00
#
_symmetry.space_group_name_H-M   'P 1'
#
loop_
_entity.id
_entity.type
_entity.pdbx_description
1 polymer ?
#
loop_
_entity_poly.entity_id
_entity_poly.type
_entity_poly.pdbx_seq_one_letter_code
_entity_poly.pdbx_strand_id
1 'polypeptide(L)' 'MSRRQAFDIRFRCTLTGCDWTARLFLKSSADAFEAMYRRLAFSAVRGGDRPRNSRAFYRVVLCEVSADQSRPIA' A
#
# COMPACT_ATOMS: atom_id res chain seq x y z
N MET A 1 16.42 -6.35 -15.93
CA MET A 1 15.77 -6.25 -14.60
C MET A 1 15.01 -4.94 -14.53
N SER A 2 13.68 -4.95 -14.33
CA SER A 2 12.91 -3.70 -14.23
C SER A 2 13.26 -2.95 -12.93
N ARG A 3 13.59 -1.66 -13.04
CA ARG A 3 13.95 -0.79 -11.90
C ARG A 3 12.68 -0.53 -11.07
N ARG A 4 12.80 -0.55 -9.74
CA ARG A 4 11.67 -0.19 -8.86
C ARG A 4 11.32 1.29 -9.04
N GLN A 5 10.03 1.60 -9.16
CA GLN A 5 9.47 2.96 -9.24
C GLN A 5 8.59 3.24 -8.03
N ALA A 6 8.48 4.50 -7.62
CA ALA A 6 7.53 4.93 -6.61
C ALA A 6 6.11 4.93 -7.20
N PHE A 7 5.17 4.32 -6.49
CA PHE A 7 3.75 4.33 -6.77
C PHE A 7 3.00 4.96 -5.60
N ASP A 8 2.08 5.87 -5.90
CA ASP A 8 1.09 6.35 -4.95
C ASP A 8 -0.12 5.42 -4.98
N ILE A 9 -0.43 4.82 -3.84
CA ILE A 9 -1.41 3.74 -3.73
C ILE A 9 -2.48 4.13 -2.72
N ARG A 10 -3.75 4.09 -3.15
CA ARG A 10 -4.93 4.16 -2.27
C ARG A 10 -5.49 2.77 -2.06
N PHE A 11 -5.54 2.35 -0.80
CA PHE A 11 -5.98 1.03 -0.37
C PHE A 11 -7.21 1.17 0.51
N ARG A 12 -8.28 0.44 0.22
CA ARG A 12 -9.56 0.55 0.94
C ARG A 12 -9.93 -0.75 1.63
N CYS A 13 -10.45 -0.66 2.85
CA CYS A 13 -11.24 -1.74 3.45
C CYS A 13 -12.70 -1.58 3.03
N THR A 14 -13.25 -2.54 2.29
CA THR A 14 -14.63 -2.52 1.81
C THR A 14 -15.67 -2.70 2.91
N LEU A 15 -15.27 -3.29 4.07
CA LEU A 15 -16.17 -3.50 5.20
C LEU A 15 -16.43 -2.20 5.98
N THR A 16 -15.38 -1.42 6.26
CA THR A 16 -15.48 -0.20 7.08
C THR A 16 -15.49 1.08 6.25
N GLY A 17 -15.12 1.01 4.97
CA GLY A 17 -14.93 2.16 4.10
C GLY A 17 -13.64 2.95 4.37
N CYS A 18 -12.81 2.52 5.32
CA CYS A 18 -11.55 3.18 5.65
C CYS A 18 -10.55 3.10 4.49
N ASP A 19 -9.85 4.21 4.25
CA ASP A 19 -8.82 4.33 3.24
C ASP A 19 -7.46 4.59 3.86
N TRP A 20 -6.45 3.94 3.30
CA TRP A 20 -5.04 4.18 3.59
C TRP A 20 -4.31 4.57 2.32
N THR A 21 -3.44 5.56 2.43
CA THR A 21 -2.59 6.02 1.33
C THR A 21 -1.14 5.79 1.69
N ALA A 22 -0.35 5.25 0.77
CA ALA A 22 1.09 5.17 0.93
C ALA A 22 1.80 5.29 -0.42
N ARG A 23 3.03 5.81 -0.36
CA ARG A 23 3.97 5.76 -1.47
C ARG A 23 4.93 4.60 -1.29
N LEU A 24 4.98 3.68 -2.26
CA LEU A 24 5.80 2.48 -2.19
C LEU A 24 6.65 2.29 -3.45
N PHE A 25 7.89 1.84 -3.26
CA PHE A 25 8.78 1.50 -4.37
C PHE A 25 8.57 0.04 -4.80
N LEU A 26 7.89 -0.15 -5.93
CA LEU A 26 7.50 -1.47 -6.45
C LEU A 26 8.13 -1.74 -7.82
N LYS A 27 8.21 -3.02 -8.21
CA LYS A 27 8.65 -3.39 -9.56
C LYS A 27 7.53 -3.21 -10.60
N SER A 28 6.29 -3.37 -10.16
CA SER A 28 5.08 -3.27 -10.96
C SER A 28 3.91 -2.83 -10.10
N SER A 29 2.88 -2.22 -10.71
CA SER A 29 1.60 -1.91 -10.06
C SER A 29 0.86 -3.18 -9.61
N ALA A 30 1.13 -4.32 -10.23
CA ALA A 30 0.55 -5.61 -9.83
C ALA A 30 0.93 -6.02 -8.38
N ASP A 31 2.06 -5.53 -7.87
CA ASP A 31 2.53 -5.81 -6.52
C ASP A 31 1.83 -4.93 -5.45
N ALA A 32 1.05 -3.93 -5.85
CA ALA A 32 0.50 -2.90 -4.96
C ALA A 32 -0.37 -3.47 -3.84
N PHE A 33 -1.20 -4.46 -4.15
CA PHE A 33 -2.08 -5.09 -3.17
C PHE A 33 -1.28 -5.77 -2.05
N GLU A 34 -0.34 -6.65 -2.44
CA GLU A 34 0.50 -7.39 -1.50
C GLU A 34 1.36 -6.45 -0.65
N ALA A 35 1.94 -5.42 -1.27
CA ALA A 35 2.79 -4.46 -0.59
C ALA A 35 2.02 -3.62 0.44
N MET A 36 0.82 -3.14 0.10
CA MET A 36 -0.04 -2.39 1.02
C MET A 36 -0.54 -3.27 2.17
N TYR A 37 -1.00 -4.49 1.86
CA TYR A 37 -1.50 -5.41 2.88
C TYR A 37 -0.41 -5.78 3.90
N ARG A 38 0.82 -6.05 3.44
CA ARG A 38 1.98 -6.28 4.31
C ARG A 38 2.34 -5.04 5.12
N ARG A 39 2.33 -3.85 4.51
CA ARG A 39 2.60 -2.59 5.22
C ARG A 39 1.62 -2.37 6.36
N LEU A 40 0.32 -2.55 6.11
CA LEU A 40 -0.71 -2.44 7.16
C LEU A 40 -0.46 -3.45 8.28
N ALA A 41 -0.24 -4.72 7.93
CA ALA A 41 0.07 -5.76 8.92
C ALA A 41 1.30 -5.40 9.79
N PHE A 42 2.34 -4.79 9.18
CA PHE A 42 3.54 -4.37 9.89
C PHE A 42 3.34 -3.10 10.73
N SER A 43 2.67 -2.07 10.21
CA SER A 43 2.28 -0.87 10.98
C SER A 43 1.50 -1.25 12.22
N ALA A 44 0.69 -2.31 12.13
CA ALA A 44 -0.08 -2.81 13.24
C ALA A 44 0.71 -3.45 14.38
N VAL A 45 1.91 -3.95 14.09
CA VAL A 45 2.87 -4.37 15.13
C VAL A 45 3.36 -3.14 15.92
N ARG A 46 3.30 -1.94 15.33
CA ARG A 46 3.78 -0.67 15.90
C ARG A 46 2.66 0.24 16.47
N GLY A 47 1.39 -0.07 16.22
CA GLY A 47 0.24 0.58 16.85
C GLY A 47 -0.79 1.13 15.86
N GLY A 48 -2.06 0.76 16.06
CA GLY A 48 -3.24 1.41 15.45
C GLY A 48 -3.88 0.67 14.26
N ASP A 49 -3.14 0.49 13.17
CA ASP A 49 -3.71 0.10 11.86
C ASP A 49 -3.62 -1.41 11.56
N ARG A 50 -4.20 -2.27 12.40
CA ARG A 50 -4.30 -3.71 12.07
C ARG A 50 -5.26 -3.92 10.90
N PRO A 51 -4.88 -4.70 9.88
CA PRO A 51 -5.88 -5.33 9.04
C PRO A 51 -6.71 -6.25 9.93
N ARG A 52 -7.93 -5.83 10.30
CA ARG A 52 -8.80 -6.55 11.25
C ARG A 52 -9.57 -7.71 10.61
N ASN A 53 -9.64 -7.73 9.28
CA ASN A 53 -10.55 -8.56 8.50
C ASN A 53 -9.79 -9.37 7.44
N SER A 54 -10.44 -10.38 6.86
CA SER A 54 -9.93 -11.16 5.72
C SER A 54 -9.43 -10.28 4.57
N ARG A 55 -8.44 -10.79 3.81
CA ARG A 55 -7.89 -10.14 2.61
C ARG A 55 -8.96 -9.75 1.59
N ALA A 56 -10.04 -10.53 1.53
CA ALA A 56 -11.18 -10.31 0.64
C ALA A 56 -11.88 -8.96 0.86
N PHE A 57 -11.72 -8.36 2.05
CA PHE A 57 -12.30 -7.05 2.38
C PHE A 57 -11.38 -5.89 2.05
N TYR A 58 -10.27 -6.11 1.34
CA TYR A 58 -9.37 -5.05 0.93
C TYR A 58 -9.26 -4.98 -0.58
N ARG A 59 -9.03 -3.78 -1.11
CA ARG A 59 -8.74 -3.59 -2.52
C ARG A 59 -7.88 -2.35 -2.75
N VAL A 60 -7.11 -2.38 -3.83
CA VAL A 60 -6.46 -1.19 -4.38
C VAL A 60 -7.53 -0.39 -5.12
N VAL A 61 -7.73 0.86 -4.73
CA VAL A 61 -8.66 1.79 -5.38
C VAL A 61 -7.93 2.63 -6.43
N LEU A 62 -6.68 2.98 -6.16
CA LEU A 62 -5.82 3.74 -7.05
C LEU A 62 -4.39 3.21 -6.93
N CYS A 63 -3.69 3.08 -8.06
CA CYS A 63 -2.27 2.80 -8.09
C CYS A 63 -1.67 3.48 -9.32
N GLU A 64 -0.95 4.56 -9.09
CA GLU A 64 -0.36 5.38 -10.15
C GLU A 64 1.12 5.59 -9.87
N VAL A 65 1.91 5.79 -10.91
CA VAL A 65 3.33 6.14 -10.76
C VAL A 65 3.41 7.52 -10.12
N SER A 66 4.11 7.63 -8.99
CA SER A 66 4.27 8.89 -8.29
C SER A 66 5.12 9.86 -9.11
N ALA A 67 4.74 11.13 -9.15
CA ALA A 67 5.62 12.16 -9.71
C ALA A 67 6.92 12.29 -8.89
N ASP A 68 6.86 11.99 -7.59
CA ASP A 68 8.01 12.02 -6.69
C ASP A 68 8.67 10.63 -6.58
N GLN A 69 9.79 10.48 -7.28
CA GLN A 69 10.62 9.27 -7.28
C GLN A 69 11.74 9.31 -6.23
N SER A 70 11.78 10.32 -5.37
CA SER A 70 12.76 10.42 -4.29
C SER A 70 12.49 9.35 -3.22
N ARG A 71 13.56 8.71 -2.73
CA ARG A 71 13.46 7.77 -1.61
C ARG A 71 13.50 8.58 -0.30
N PRO A 72 12.65 8.27 0.68
CA PRO A 72 12.79 8.88 1.99
C PRO A 72 14.20 8.62 2.52
N ILE A 73 14.87 9.68 2.95
CA ILE A 73 16.16 9.59 3.64
C ILE A 73 15.86 8.93 4.99
N ALA A 74 16.51 7.80 5.24
CA ALA A 74 16.36 7.01 6.47
C ALA A 74 17.00 7.71 7.67
#